data_AF-A0A7Z2JJ16-F1
#
_entry.id   AF-A0A7Z2JJ16-F1
#
_cell.length_a   1.000
_cell.length_b   1.000
_cell.length_c   1.000
_cell.angle_alpha   90.00
_cell.angle_beta   90.00
_cell.angle_gamma   90.00
#
_symmetry.space_group_name_H-M   'P 1'
#
loop_
_entity.id
_entity.type
_entity.pdbx_description
1 polymer ?
#
loop_
_entity_poly.entity_id
_entity_poly.type
_entity_poly.pdbx_seq_one_letter_code
_entity_poly.pdbx_strand_id
1 'polypeptide(L)'
;MDWMTAVKSWNSLGNDRYGCCTAAAAFHIVQTWFANNGVDFQPTEAQTLALYSATSDFPKEDDGAVETRVLAYWSATGIPTPDGTDTIAFSALMPTNLNELKLSIEYFGAAYIGINLPISAQTQDVWTWRRAARWGMARQAVGAAMRCHCLPTTRRVSRASRGASR
;
A
#
# COMPACT_ATOMS: atom_id res chain seq x y z
N MET A 1 15.46 -6.91 5.30
CA MET A 1 15.90 -6.22 4.06
C MET A 1 15.08 -4.96 3.88
N ASP A 2 15.62 -3.88 3.30
CA ASP A 2 14.81 -2.72 2.89
C ASP A 2 14.54 -2.81 1.39
N TRP A 3 13.33 -3.24 1.04
CA TRP A 3 12.94 -3.47 -0.35
C TRP A 3 12.69 -2.18 -1.14
N MET A 4 12.42 -1.06 -0.46
CA MET A 4 12.02 0.17 -1.12
C MET A 4 13.21 1.00 -1.63
N THR A 5 14.43 0.74 -1.16
CA THR A 5 15.62 1.52 -1.55
C THR A 5 15.98 1.37 -3.03
N ALA A 6 15.52 0.29 -3.68
CA ALA A 6 15.75 0.06 -5.10
C ALA A 6 14.83 0.92 -5.98
N VAL A 7 13.67 1.33 -5.47
CA VAL A 7 12.70 2.14 -6.22
C VAL A 7 13.16 3.59 -6.25
N LYS A 8 13.45 4.12 -7.45
CA LYS A 8 14.02 5.47 -7.60
C LYS A 8 13.01 6.58 -7.34
N SER A 9 11.76 6.36 -7.73
CA SER A 9 10.69 7.33 -7.60
C SER A 9 9.33 6.65 -7.43
N TRP A 10 8.50 7.24 -6.59
CA TRP A 10 7.11 6.85 -6.39
C TRP A 10 6.20 7.89 -7.03
N ASN A 11 5.28 7.44 -7.86
CA ASN A 11 4.17 8.24 -8.37
C ASN A 11 2.88 7.87 -7.62
N SER A 12 1.84 8.71 -7.71
CA SER A 12 0.58 8.43 -7.02
C SER A 12 -0.29 7.38 -7.73
N LEU A 13 -0.01 7.09 -9.00
CA LEU A 13 -0.82 6.22 -9.86
C LEU A 13 -2.31 6.63 -9.96
N GLY A 14 -2.60 7.92 -9.75
CA GLY A 14 -3.95 8.46 -9.71
C GLY A 14 -4.68 8.29 -8.36
N ASN A 15 -4.06 7.65 -7.38
CA ASN A 15 -4.64 7.40 -6.05
C ASN A 15 -4.79 8.67 -5.19
N ASP A 16 -4.23 9.79 -5.65
CA ASP A 16 -4.48 11.13 -5.10
C ASP A 16 -5.81 11.73 -5.59
N ARG A 17 -6.42 11.15 -6.63
CA ARG A 17 -7.64 11.64 -7.28
C ARG A 17 -8.79 10.64 -7.30
N TYR A 18 -8.49 9.34 -7.34
CA TYR A 18 -9.48 8.26 -7.46
C TYR A 18 -9.41 7.26 -6.29
N GLY A 19 -10.48 6.50 -6.08
CA GLY A 19 -10.55 5.39 -5.11
C GLY A 19 -9.69 4.16 -5.44
N CYS A 20 -8.74 4.28 -6.37
CA CYS A 20 -7.99 3.16 -6.96
C CYS A 20 -6.88 2.57 -6.06
N CYS A 21 -6.92 2.79 -4.75
CA CYS A 21 -5.82 2.45 -3.84
C CYS A 21 -5.40 0.97 -3.87
N THR A 22 -6.36 0.07 -4.11
CA THR A 22 -6.14 -1.36 -4.24
C THR A 22 -5.33 -1.69 -5.51
N ALA A 23 -5.70 -1.11 -6.65
CA ALA A 23 -4.96 -1.25 -7.90
C ALA A 23 -3.58 -0.57 -7.83
N ALA A 24 -3.48 0.63 -7.25
CA ALA A 24 -2.21 1.33 -7.06
C ALA A 24 -1.25 0.54 -6.18
N ALA A 25 -1.75 -0.07 -5.09
CA ALA A 25 -0.95 -0.94 -4.24
C ALA A 25 -0.39 -2.15 -5.00
N ALA A 26 -1.19 -2.80 -5.86
CA ALA A 26 -0.70 -3.91 -6.68
C ALA A 26 0.46 -3.50 -7.60
N PHE A 27 0.34 -2.36 -8.29
CA PHE A 27 1.41 -1.85 -9.16
C PHE A 27 2.67 -1.41 -8.40
N HIS A 28 2.52 -0.83 -7.20
CA HIS A 28 3.67 -0.48 -6.35
C HIS A 28 4.43 -1.71 -5.82
N ILE A 29 3.72 -2.82 -5.57
CA ILE A 29 4.36 -4.09 -5.22
C ILE A 29 5.20 -4.59 -6.39
N VAL A 30 4.63 -4.65 -7.60
CA VAL A 30 5.37 -5.08 -8.80
C VAL A 30 6.54 -4.14 -9.12
N GLN A 31 6.34 -2.83 -9.00
CA GLN A 31 7.41 -1.83 -9.13
C GLN A 31 8.56 -2.12 -8.16
N THR A 32 8.24 -2.51 -6.92
CA THR A 32 9.26 -2.89 -5.92
C THR A 32 10.03 -4.13 -6.37
N TRP A 33 9.34 -5.17 -6.84
CA TRP A 33 9.98 -6.40 -7.31
C TRP A 33 10.90 -6.17 -8.51
N PHE A 34 10.43 -5.43 -9.52
CA PHE A 34 11.22 -5.07 -10.70
C PHE A 34 12.45 -4.24 -10.31
N ALA A 35 12.29 -3.25 -9.44
CA ALA A 35 13.40 -2.43 -8.97
C ALA A 35 14.48 -3.27 -8.27
N ASN A 36 14.09 -4.23 -7.43
CA ASN A 36 15.03 -5.14 -6.77
C ASN A 36 15.67 -6.15 -7.72
N ASN A 37 15.08 -6.38 -8.89
CA ASN A 37 15.68 -7.13 -10.00
C ASN A 37 16.51 -6.24 -10.96
N GLY A 38 16.73 -4.96 -10.61
CA GLY A 38 17.55 -4.03 -11.40
C GLY A 38 16.81 -3.36 -12.56
N VAL A 39 15.48 -3.51 -12.65
CA VAL A 39 14.65 -2.89 -13.69
C VAL A 39 13.85 -1.72 -13.11
N ASP A 40 14.03 -0.54 -13.68
CA ASP A 40 13.29 0.66 -13.29
C ASP A 40 11.90 0.69 -13.93
N PHE A 41 10.99 -0.12 -13.39
CA PHE A 41 9.59 -0.12 -13.81
C PHE A 41 8.83 1.04 -13.17
N GLN A 42 8.26 1.90 -14.02
CA GLN A 42 7.38 2.99 -13.60
C GLN A 42 5.97 2.74 -14.13
N PRO A 43 5.08 2.11 -13.33
CA PRO A 43 3.69 1.92 -13.73
C PRO A 43 3.00 3.26 -14.01
N THR A 44 2.02 3.24 -14.89
CA THR A 44 1.25 4.42 -15.28
C THR A 44 -0.09 4.48 -14.57
N GLU A 45 -0.64 5.70 -14.46
CA GLU A 45 -2.02 5.89 -14.01
C GLU A 45 -3.01 5.13 -14.91
N ALA A 46 -2.81 5.12 -16.22
CA ALA A 46 -3.68 4.41 -17.14
C ALA A 46 -3.72 2.89 -16.88
N GLN A 47 -2.57 2.26 -16.60
CA GLN A 47 -2.51 0.85 -16.21
C GLN A 47 -3.26 0.61 -14.88
N THR A 48 -3.10 1.53 -13.93
CA THR A 48 -3.76 1.46 -12.62
C THR A 48 -5.27 1.57 -12.74
N LEU A 49 -5.76 2.54 -13.52
CA LEU A 49 -7.18 2.73 -13.77
C LEU A 49 -7.78 1.58 -14.58
N ALA A 50 -7.02 0.95 -15.49
CA ALA A 50 -7.49 -0.25 -16.19
C ALA A 50 -7.72 -1.43 -15.23
N LEU A 51 -6.78 -1.69 -14.31
CA LEU A 51 -6.96 -2.71 -13.26
C LEU A 51 -8.13 -2.34 -12.33
N TYR A 52 -8.25 -1.06 -11.98
CA TYR A 52 -9.34 -0.58 -11.14
C TYR A 52 -10.70 -0.81 -11.81
N SER A 53 -10.88 -0.38 -13.06
CA SER A 53 -12.11 -0.64 -13.84
C SER A 53 -12.43 -2.13 -13.96
N ALA A 54 -11.42 -3.00 -14.07
CA ALA A 54 -11.65 -4.44 -14.17
C ALA A 54 -12.14 -5.07 -12.85
N THR A 55 -11.94 -4.39 -11.73
CA THR A 55 -12.11 -4.94 -10.38
C THR A 55 -13.10 -4.15 -9.51
N SER A 56 -13.67 -3.08 -10.04
CA SER A 56 -14.72 -2.25 -9.43
C SER A 56 -15.82 -1.93 -10.45
N ASP A 57 -16.68 -0.97 -10.12
CA ASP A 57 -17.70 -0.41 -11.01
C ASP A 57 -17.22 0.90 -11.68
N PHE A 58 -15.94 1.26 -11.55
CA PHE A 58 -15.35 2.42 -12.20
C PHE A 58 -15.38 2.28 -13.74
N PRO A 59 -15.66 3.36 -14.51
CA PRO A 59 -15.81 4.75 -14.08
C PRO A 59 -17.25 5.16 -13.73
N LYS A 60 -18.19 4.21 -13.66
CA LYS A 60 -19.57 4.54 -13.31
C LYS A 60 -19.68 5.03 -11.87
N GLU A 61 -18.99 4.34 -10.95
CA GLU A 61 -18.89 4.70 -9.53
C GLU A 61 -17.42 4.65 -9.10
N ASP A 62 -17.00 5.56 -8.20
CA ASP A 62 -15.63 5.63 -7.66
C ASP A 62 -15.61 5.37 -6.14
N ASP A 63 -16.08 4.19 -5.75
CA ASP A 63 -16.27 3.77 -4.34
C ASP A 63 -15.16 2.83 -3.83
N GLY A 64 -14.05 2.72 -4.57
CA GLY A 64 -12.97 1.79 -4.30
C GLY A 64 -13.22 0.38 -4.86
N ALA A 65 -12.35 -0.56 -4.50
CA ALA A 65 -12.49 -1.97 -4.88
C ALA A 65 -12.21 -2.87 -3.68
N VAL A 66 -12.83 -4.05 -3.68
CA VAL A 66 -12.56 -5.08 -2.68
C VAL A 66 -11.18 -5.69 -2.95
N GLU A 67 -10.32 -5.71 -1.94
CA GLU A 67 -8.93 -6.19 -2.01
C GLU A 67 -8.81 -7.58 -2.64
N THR A 68 -9.65 -8.52 -2.21
CA THR A 68 -9.63 -9.89 -2.70
C THR A 68 -10.09 -10.00 -4.16
N ARG A 69 -10.91 -9.07 -4.67
CA ARG A 69 -11.29 -9.02 -6.09
C ARG A 69 -10.10 -8.59 -6.95
N VAL A 70 -9.29 -7.64 -6.49
CA VAL A 70 -8.05 -7.23 -7.17
C VAL A 70 -7.03 -8.37 -7.17
N LEU A 71 -6.80 -9.01 -6.02
CA LEU A 71 -5.87 -10.14 -5.91
C LEU A 71 -6.31 -11.34 -6.74
N ALA A 72 -7.62 -11.65 -6.77
CA ALA A 72 -8.15 -12.72 -7.60
C ALA A 72 -7.99 -12.43 -9.10
N TYR A 73 -8.26 -11.19 -9.53
CA TYR A 73 -8.02 -10.78 -10.92
C TYR A 73 -6.54 -10.87 -11.30
N TRP A 74 -5.65 -10.34 -10.44
CA TRP A 74 -4.20 -10.41 -10.68
C TRP A 74 -3.70 -11.86 -10.71
N SER A 75 -4.22 -12.73 -9.85
CA SER A 75 -3.86 -14.16 -9.89
C SER A 75 -4.32 -14.87 -11.16
N ALA A 76 -5.56 -14.60 -11.62
CA ALA A 76 -6.16 -15.32 -12.75
C ALA A 76 -5.78 -14.75 -14.13
N THR A 77 -5.73 -13.43 -14.26
CA THR A 77 -5.55 -12.72 -15.53
C THR A 77 -4.16 -12.09 -15.63
N GLY A 78 -3.61 -11.69 -14.49
CA GLY A 78 -2.36 -10.94 -14.41
C GLY A 78 -2.50 -9.44 -14.63
N ILE A 79 -1.40 -8.72 -14.41
CA ILE A 79 -1.29 -7.28 -14.64
C ILE A 79 -0.10 -6.95 -15.55
N PRO A 80 -0.14 -5.87 -16.34
CA PRO A 80 0.92 -5.55 -17.29
C PRO A 80 2.21 -5.13 -16.61
N THR A 81 3.34 -5.65 -17.10
CA THR A 81 4.71 -5.35 -16.66
C THR A 81 5.63 -5.17 -17.88
N PRO A 82 6.88 -4.71 -17.71
CA PRO A 82 7.85 -4.64 -18.81
C PRO A 82 8.09 -5.99 -19.51
N ASP A 83 7.95 -7.10 -18.78
CA ASP A 83 8.18 -8.45 -19.28
C ASP A 83 6.89 -9.12 -19.80
N GLY A 84 5.80 -8.37 -19.93
CA GLY A 84 4.51 -8.86 -20.43
C GLY A 84 3.42 -8.79 -19.36
N THR A 85 2.94 -9.93 -18.89
CA THR A 85 1.87 -10.02 -17.89
C THR A 85 2.34 -10.83 -16.69
N ASP A 86 2.26 -10.24 -15.51
CA ASP A 86 2.64 -10.87 -14.24
C ASP A 86 1.41 -11.43 -13.53
N THR A 87 1.54 -12.65 -12.97
CA THR A 87 0.49 -13.32 -12.19
C THR A 87 1.03 -13.70 -10.83
N ILE A 88 0.16 -13.72 -9.83
CA ILE A 88 0.55 -14.01 -8.44
C ILE A 88 -0.19 -15.21 -7.86
N ALA A 89 0.41 -15.79 -6.83
CA ALA A 89 -0.31 -16.51 -5.79
C ALA A 89 -0.40 -15.60 -4.55
N PHE A 90 -1.50 -15.70 -3.80
CA PHE A 90 -1.68 -14.94 -2.57
C PHE A 90 -2.30 -15.80 -1.47
N SER A 91 -2.04 -15.43 -0.22
CA SER A 91 -2.65 -16.03 0.96
C SER A 91 -3.03 -14.93 1.94
N ALA A 92 -4.08 -15.18 2.72
CA ALA A 92 -4.42 -14.32 3.84
C ALA A 92 -3.36 -14.42 4.94
N LEU A 93 -3.10 -13.30 5.61
CA LEU A 93 -2.34 -13.22 6.85
C LEU A 93 -3.32 -13.15 8.02
N MET A 94 -2.92 -13.67 9.19
CA MET A 94 -3.67 -13.47 10.41
C MET A 94 -3.48 -12.02 10.90
N PRO A 95 -4.53 -11.17 10.94
CA PRO A 95 -4.36 -9.73 11.20
C PRO A 95 -3.78 -9.40 12.59
N THR A 96 -3.94 -10.29 13.56
CA THR A 96 -3.41 -10.13 14.92
C THR A 96 -2.00 -10.67 15.08
N ASN A 97 -1.46 -11.40 14.09
CA ASN A 97 -0.12 -11.96 14.15
C ASN A 97 0.89 -11.02 13.47
N LEU A 98 1.48 -10.12 14.25
CA LEU A 98 2.49 -9.19 13.74
C LEU A 98 3.74 -9.88 13.19
N ASN A 99 4.02 -11.13 13.57
CA ASN A 99 5.16 -11.85 13.01
C ASN A 99 4.88 -12.29 11.56
N GLU A 100 3.66 -12.74 11.25
CA GLU A 100 3.27 -13.05 9.86
C GLU A 100 3.40 -11.83 8.96
N LEU A 101 2.93 -10.67 9.40
CA LEU A 101 3.08 -9.41 8.65
C LEU A 101 4.55 -9.02 8.43
N LYS A 102 5.41 -9.16 9.46
CA LYS A 102 6.83 -8.85 9.33
C LYS A 102 7.53 -9.81 8.39
N LEU A 103 7.24 -11.11 8.51
CA LEU A 103 7.84 -12.13 7.66
C LEU A 103 7.36 -12.00 6.21
N SER A 104 6.10 -11.61 5.96
CA SER A 104 5.63 -11.41 4.60
C SER A 104 6.39 -10.27 3.91
N ILE A 105 6.64 -9.16 4.62
CA ILE A 105 7.45 -8.05 4.10
C ILE A 105 8.92 -8.49 3.92
N GLU A 106 9.49 -9.20 4.89
CA GLU A 106 10.90 -9.62 4.81
C GLU A 106 11.14 -10.54 3.61
N TYR A 107 10.27 -11.53 3.38
CA TYR A 107 10.47 -12.55 2.34
C TYR A 107 9.91 -12.17 0.97
N PHE A 108 8.78 -11.46 0.90
CA PHE A 108 8.09 -11.15 -0.36
C PHE A 108 8.17 -9.67 -0.75
N GLY A 109 8.81 -8.83 0.07
CA GLY A 109 8.98 -7.41 -0.19
C GLY A 109 7.75 -6.54 0.06
N ALA A 110 6.59 -7.14 0.30
CA ALA A 110 5.36 -6.41 0.57
C ALA A 110 4.34 -7.22 1.40
N ALA A 111 3.41 -6.49 1.99
CA ALA A 111 2.16 -7.03 2.50
C ALA A 111 1.01 -6.18 1.94
N TYR A 112 0.04 -6.83 1.30
CA TYR A 112 -1.12 -6.15 0.75
C TYR A 112 -2.21 -6.06 1.83
N ILE A 113 -2.35 -4.87 2.44
CA ILE A 113 -3.23 -4.65 3.59
C ILE A 113 -4.13 -3.44 3.40
N GLY A 114 -5.39 -3.58 3.82
CA GLY A 114 -6.30 -2.46 4.05
C GLY A 114 -6.14 -1.90 5.45
N ILE A 115 -6.19 -0.58 5.58
CA ILE A 115 -6.18 0.11 6.87
C ILE A 115 -7.37 1.06 6.96
N ASN A 116 -8.08 1.05 8.09
CA ASN A 116 -9.16 1.98 8.34
C ASN A 116 -8.59 3.30 8.88
N LEU A 117 -8.77 4.39 8.13
CA LEU A 117 -8.18 5.67 8.46
C LEU A 117 -9.26 6.70 8.83
N PRO A 118 -8.98 7.58 9.81
CA PRO A 118 -9.90 8.67 10.10
C PRO A 118 -9.93 9.66 8.92
N ILE A 119 -11.07 10.32 8.71
CA ILE A 119 -11.24 11.36 7.68
C ILE A 119 -10.14 12.43 7.78
N SER A 120 -9.70 12.75 9.01
CA SER A 120 -8.62 13.71 9.26
C SER A 120 -7.30 13.36 8.56
N ALA A 121 -7.05 12.08 8.24
CA ALA A 121 -5.83 11.65 7.57
C ALA A 121 -5.71 12.21 6.14
N GLN A 122 -6.83 12.60 5.51
CA GLN A 122 -6.82 13.14 4.14
C GLN A 122 -6.09 14.48 4.01
N THR A 123 -6.05 15.27 5.08
CA THR A 123 -5.44 16.61 5.10
C THR A 123 -4.20 16.67 5.99
N GLN A 124 -3.69 15.53 6.44
CA GLN A 124 -2.50 15.48 7.30
C GLN A 124 -1.24 15.43 6.45
N ASP A 125 -0.33 16.38 6.68
CA ASP A 125 0.99 16.42 6.04
C ASP A 125 1.88 15.24 6.47
N VAL A 126 1.71 14.76 7.70
CA VAL A 126 2.45 13.61 8.22
C VAL A 126 1.53 12.70 9.00
N TRP A 127 1.45 11.44 8.57
CA TRP A 127 0.71 10.39 9.25
C TRP A 127 1.55 9.83 10.39
N THR A 128 1.53 10.52 11.52
CA THR A 128 2.15 10.03 12.77
C THR A 128 1.08 9.46 13.69
N TRP A 129 1.29 8.26 14.21
CA TRP A 129 0.54 7.79 15.36
C TRP A 129 1.11 8.51 16.59
N ARG A 130 0.50 9.61 17.03
CA ARG A 130 0.71 10.06 18.41
C ARG A 130 0.02 9.04 19.29
N ARG A 131 0.77 8.37 20.17
CA ARG A 131 0.20 7.51 21.21
C ARG A 131 -0.75 8.38 22.03
N ALA A 132 -2.05 8.32 21.73
CA ALA A 132 -3.03 9.14 22.41
C ALA A 132 -2.98 8.76 23.89
N ALA A 133 -2.58 9.70 24.72
CA ALA A 133 -2.87 9.62 26.13
C ALA A 133 -4.39 9.51 26.25
N ARG A 134 -4.85 8.29 26.58
CA ARG A 134 -6.14 7.93 27.17
C ARG A 134 -7.33 8.80 26.76
N TRP A 135 -8.28 8.33 25.95
CA TRP A 135 -9.73 8.59 26.13
C TRP A 135 -10.58 7.73 25.16
N GLY A 136 -11.51 6.96 25.74
CA GLY A 136 -12.89 6.81 25.25
C GLY A 136 -13.16 5.93 24.03
N MET A 137 -13.82 4.79 24.25
CA MET A 137 -14.58 4.06 23.24
C MET A 137 -15.52 5.02 22.47
N ALA A 138 -15.36 5.08 21.14
CA ALA A 138 -16.40 5.58 20.25
C ALA A 138 -16.49 4.65 19.03
N ARG A 139 -17.71 4.19 18.80
CA ARG A 139 -18.16 3.15 17.87
C ARG A 139 -17.68 3.41 16.43
N GLN A 140 -17.24 2.33 15.78
CA GLN A 140 -16.96 2.25 14.35
C GLN A 140 -18.17 2.73 13.53
N ALA A 141 -17.97 3.78 12.75
CA ALA A 141 -18.79 4.06 11.58
C ALA A 141 -18.13 3.37 10.38
N VAL A 142 -18.94 2.55 9.73
CA VAL A 142 -18.66 1.82 8.49
C VAL A 142 -18.66 2.82 7.34
N GLY A 143 -17.70 2.71 6.41
CA GLY A 143 -17.76 3.41 5.13
C GLY A 143 -16.67 4.47 4.93
N ALA A 144 -15.52 4.02 4.44
CA ALA A 144 -14.68 4.71 3.45
C ALA A 144 -13.45 3.83 3.22
N ALA A 145 -13.45 3.03 2.16
CA ALA A 145 -12.24 2.40 1.65
C ALA A 145 -11.34 3.53 1.11
N MET A 146 -10.43 4.04 1.94
CA MET A 146 -9.47 5.06 1.50
C MET A 146 -8.07 4.65 1.96
N ARG A 147 -7.16 4.55 0.98
CA ARG A 147 -5.69 4.59 1.08
C ARG A 147 -5.02 3.31 1.62
N CYS A 148 -5.04 2.25 0.81
CA CYS A 148 -3.89 1.33 0.78
C CYS A 148 -2.67 2.11 0.28
N HIS A 149 -1.74 2.41 1.17
CA HIS A 149 -0.41 2.95 0.84
C HIS A 149 0.60 2.00 1.47
N CYS A 150 1.56 1.51 0.69
CA CYS A 150 2.74 0.88 1.25
C CYS A 150 3.52 1.98 2.00
N LEU A 151 3.28 2.12 3.30
CA LEU A 151 3.95 3.12 4.12
C LEU A 151 5.45 2.81 4.17
N PRO A 152 6.33 3.72 3.73
CA PRO A 152 7.76 3.54 3.92
C PRO A 152 8.08 3.70 5.39
N THR A 153 8.35 2.60 6.09
CA THR A 153 9.01 2.68 7.40
C THR A 153 10.47 3.05 7.18
N THR A 154 10.76 4.32 6.91
CA THR A 154 12.11 4.81 7.12
C THR A 154 12.36 4.81 8.62
N ARG A 155 13.19 3.88 9.09
CA ARG A 155 13.68 3.89 10.47
C ARG A 155 14.68 5.05 10.60
N ARG A 156 14.20 6.30 10.68
CA ARG A 156 15.04 7.42 11.10
C ARG A 156 15.28 7.27 12.60
N VAL A 157 16.29 6.49 12.97
CA VAL A 157 16.82 6.48 14.33
C VAL A 157 17.52 7.81 14.54
N SER A 158 16.80 8.85 14.94
CA SER A 158 17.43 10.01 15.57
C SER A 158 17.89 9.55 16.95
N ARG A 159 19.19 9.24 17.04
CA ARG A 159 19.87 9.04 18.31
C ARG A 159 19.81 10.37 19.05
N ALA A 160 18.87 10.51 19.99
CA ALA A 160 18.86 11.64 20.91
C ALA A 160 20.17 11.61 21.70
N SER A 161 21.09 12.51 21.37
CA SER A 161 22.25 12.82 22.21
C SER A 161 21.73 13.40 23.52
N ARG A 162 21.76 12.59 24.59
CA ARG A 162 21.59 13.10 25.95
C ARG A 162 22.77 14.02 26.25
N GLY A 163 22.47 15.26 26.65
CA GLY A 163 23.46 16.22 27.09
C GLY A 163 24.20 15.76 28.34
N ALA A 164 25.43 16.22 28.47
CA ALA A 164 26.15 16.31 29.73
C ALA A 164 26.70 17.73 29.84
N SER A 165 25.98 18.56 30.58
CA SER A 165 26.52 19.77 31.20
C SER A 165 27.45 19.37 32.35
N ARG A 166 28.64 19.95 32.39
CA ARG A 166 29.41 20.18 33.62
C ARG A 166 29.75 21.65 33.68
#